data_AF-A0A8S2LR90-F1
#
_entry.id   AF-A0A8S2LR90-F1
#
_cell.length_a   1.000
_cell.length_b   1.000
_cell.length_c   1.000
_cell.angle_alpha   90.00
_cell.angle_beta   90.00
_cell.angle_gamma   90.00
#
_symmetry.space_group_name_H-M   'P 1'
#
loop_
_entity.id
_entity.type
_entity.pdbx_description
1 polymer ?
#
loop_
_entity_poly.entity_id
_entity_poly.type
_entity_poly.pdbx_seq_one_letter_code
_entity_poly.pdbx_strand_id
1 'polypeptide(L)'
;MNIPSLTPNVGSMERVYGSHVNDLNDFYLYSSWSHHKLPQLDQQLAEAYSQSSSSSTTAKNEVWYRGLIRERDSNGNAIVFKIDYGDVQRIPIRLLRPLQKWAFEVPRLAIHCSLADLVKPINGWSSEVINQFGSQLTKSFLYGKFISYNQPTDILSVEIKGKESNISVNKVFEPYQKEQLTFQMSDELVYKHIPMEKLCAGVSYKIHLLYYINPSHFYVYLREKTRSHNQLQNKLQEVGKNLSRISSSVKYQAVAVEDNNAMWLRGIILDFSYDLQKFRIYFIDIGQIEFIPKNKLRQLPDEFLNEPALAVPCRLYSIGPINGNEQPIWKPDDKVHDEFQRLMVNYITCQVVRLHQDQVYYDVEIIVPDIDDLGTFLVSNNLASRPTSISQHSTITSSEPSQLAASGTTLSGRQTQTTTGSTSTVPIVPPNDGYYWISQIYSATEFYAFPYSHRDTFDGVCKDLKAYYDSFVNDQSLNVTVILDGNLCAIQQSDKYYRVIIRRRESQSKVLVKLIDRGDEIIVHTSELLQIDNKFSTIPAFVQPFRLHHCDESQNSANVIRQLKKLLFNQSVYITRQGSMINGSYPVEVILSNQQSLNKMILQQ
;
A
#
# COMPACT_ATOMS: atom_id res chain seq x y z
N MET A 1 -49.13 5.62 14.99
CA MET A 1 -48.90 4.43 15.83
C MET A 1 -47.50 3.94 15.53
N ASN A 2 -46.68 3.71 16.56
CA ASN A 2 -45.33 3.17 16.39
C ASN A 2 -45.42 1.64 16.35
N ILE A 3 -44.82 0.99 15.34
CA ILE A 3 -44.78 -0.48 15.26
C ILE A 3 -43.56 -0.93 16.08
N PRO A 4 -43.73 -1.80 17.09
CA PRO A 4 -42.61 -2.19 17.94
C PRO A 4 -41.56 -2.98 17.17
N SER A 5 -40.29 -2.79 17.51
CA SER A 5 -39.19 -3.62 17.01
C SER A 5 -39.09 -4.92 17.82
N LEU A 6 -38.69 -6.01 17.16
CA LEU A 6 -38.25 -7.21 17.88
C LEU A 6 -36.90 -6.92 18.53
N THR A 7 -36.83 -7.03 19.85
CA THR A 7 -35.58 -6.94 20.60
C THR A 7 -35.20 -8.32 21.15
N PRO A 8 -34.26 -9.03 20.51
CA PRO A 8 -33.69 -10.25 21.05
C PRO A 8 -33.03 -10.01 22.41
N ASN A 9 -32.90 -11.06 23.20
CA ASN A 9 -32.21 -10.97 24.49
C ASN A 9 -30.71 -10.79 24.27
N VAL A 10 -30.16 -9.67 24.74
CA VAL A 10 -28.70 -9.45 24.70
C VAL A 10 -27.99 -10.57 25.47
N GLY A 11 -26.98 -11.16 24.84
CA GLY A 11 -26.22 -12.30 25.33
C GLY A 11 -26.72 -13.67 24.83
N SER A 12 -27.94 -13.77 24.28
CA SER A 12 -28.44 -15.03 23.73
C SER A 12 -27.75 -15.36 22.40
N MET A 13 -27.58 -16.66 22.14
CA MET A 13 -27.21 -17.20 20.83
C MET A 13 -28.46 -17.82 20.22
N GLU A 14 -28.83 -17.37 19.03
CA GLU A 14 -30.06 -17.77 18.37
C GLU A 14 -29.83 -18.15 16.92
N ARG A 15 -30.71 -19.01 16.39
CA ARG A 15 -30.74 -19.28 14.95
C ARG A 15 -31.38 -18.08 14.23
N VAL A 16 -30.61 -17.51 13.30
CA VAL A 16 -30.97 -16.34 12.50
C VAL A 16 -30.87 -16.62 11.01
N TYR A 17 -31.53 -15.79 10.20
CA TYR A 17 -31.51 -15.86 8.74
C TYR A 17 -31.21 -14.48 8.16
N GLY A 18 -30.40 -14.39 7.11
CA GLY A 18 -30.16 -13.12 6.43
C GLY A 18 -31.44 -12.60 5.75
N SER A 19 -31.73 -11.30 5.92
CA SER A 19 -32.81 -10.62 5.20
C SER A 19 -32.26 -9.74 4.08
N HIS A 20 -31.56 -8.67 4.46
CA HIS A 20 -31.03 -7.67 3.55
C HIS A 20 -29.71 -7.11 4.08
N VAL A 21 -28.84 -6.65 3.19
CA VAL A 21 -27.52 -6.13 3.53
C VAL A 21 -27.33 -4.81 2.80
N ASN A 22 -27.26 -3.70 3.55
CA ASN A 22 -26.82 -2.41 3.01
C ASN A 22 -25.30 -2.25 3.21
N ASP A 23 -24.79 -2.73 4.34
CA ASP A 23 -23.43 -2.57 4.82
C ASP A 23 -23.13 -3.66 5.88
N LEU A 24 -21.87 -3.84 6.29
CA LEU A 24 -21.52 -4.75 7.39
C LEU A 24 -21.96 -4.18 8.76
N ASN A 25 -22.17 -2.87 8.83
CA ASN A 25 -22.65 -2.17 10.02
C ASN A 25 -24.13 -1.73 9.89
N ASP A 26 -24.80 -2.10 8.80
CA ASP A 26 -26.22 -1.84 8.52
C ASP A 26 -26.81 -2.98 7.68
N PHE A 27 -27.32 -4.00 8.35
CA PHE A 27 -27.98 -5.13 7.72
C PHE A 27 -29.14 -5.65 8.57
N TYR A 28 -29.91 -6.56 8.00
CA TYR A 28 -31.13 -7.06 8.62
C TYR A 28 -31.14 -8.58 8.71
N LEU A 29 -31.53 -9.08 9.88
CA LEU A 29 -31.69 -10.51 10.17
C LEU A 29 -33.13 -10.84 10.54
N TYR A 30 -33.52 -12.09 10.30
CA TYR A 30 -34.72 -12.68 10.87
C TYR A 30 -34.36 -13.60 12.03
N SER A 31 -35.11 -13.52 13.13
CA SER A 31 -35.18 -14.62 14.08
C SER A 31 -35.87 -15.84 13.44
N SER A 32 -35.70 -17.03 14.02
CA SER A 32 -36.42 -18.22 13.54
C SER A 32 -37.94 -18.04 13.51
N TRP A 33 -38.51 -17.35 14.52
CA TRP A 33 -39.93 -17.02 14.52
C TRP A 33 -40.30 -16.09 13.35
N SER A 34 -39.51 -15.04 13.13
CA SER A 34 -39.77 -14.06 12.06
C SER A 34 -39.70 -14.69 10.68
N HIS A 35 -38.71 -15.55 10.44
CA HIS A 35 -38.54 -16.27 9.18
C HIS A 35 -39.76 -17.15 8.84
N HIS A 36 -40.36 -17.80 9.85
CA HIS A 36 -41.59 -18.58 9.66
C HIS A 36 -42.87 -17.73 9.64
N LYS A 37 -42.86 -16.55 10.27
CA LYS A 37 -44.02 -15.65 10.34
C LYS A 37 -44.20 -14.83 9.07
N LEU A 38 -43.10 -14.45 8.40
CA LEU A 38 -43.11 -13.57 7.24
C LEU A 38 -44.04 -14.05 6.11
N PRO A 39 -44.02 -15.33 5.67
CA PRO A 39 -44.94 -15.78 4.61
C PRO A 39 -46.42 -15.67 4.99
N GLN A 40 -46.74 -15.84 6.29
CA GLN A 40 -48.12 -15.69 6.78
C GLN A 40 -48.55 -14.23 6.76
N LEU A 41 -47.65 -13.32 7.15
CA LEU A 41 -47.90 -11.88 7.09
C LEU A 41 -48.10 -11.43 5.63
N ASP A 42 -47.24 -11.88 4.72
CA ASP A 42 -47.32 -11.54 3.29
C ASP A 42 -48.65 -12.01 2.69
N GLN A 43 -49.10 -13.22 3.02
CA GLN A 43 -50.39 -13.73 2.61
C GLN A 43 -51.56 -12.89 3.16
N GLN A 44 -51.55 -12.57 4.46
CA GLN A 44 -52.61 -11.77 5.09
C GLN A 44 -52.69 -10.35 4.51
N LEU A 45 -51.54 -9.74 4.18
CA LEU A 45 -51.50 -8.45 3.50
C LEU A 45 -52.07 -8.56 2.08
N ALA A 46 -51.68 -9.61 1.34
CA ALA A 46 -52.21 -9.85 0.00
C ALA A 46 -53.74 -10.01 0.02
N GLU A 47 -54.30 -10.80 0.94
CA GLU A 47 -55.74 -10.97 1.11
C GLU A 47 -56.45 -9.64 1.46
N ALA A 48 -55.88 -8.85 2.36
CA ALA A 48 -56.47 -7.59 2.82
C ALA A 48 -56.52 -6.49 1.74
N TYR A 49 -55.52 -6.41 0.86
CA TYR A 49 -55.43 -5.32 -0.13
C TYR A 49 -55.82 -5.72 -1.55
N SER A 50 -55.75 -7.01 -1.92
CA SER A 50 -56.15 -7.48 -3.26
C SER A 50 -57.65 -7.41 -3.49
N GLN A 51 -58.47 -7.39 -2.43
CA GLN A 51 -59.93 -7.27 -2.54
C GLN A 51 -60.41 -5.82 -2.75
N SER A 52 -59.51 -4.84 -2.63
CA SER A 52 -59.85 -3.41 -2.72
C SER A 52 -59.70 -2.81 -4.12
N SER A 53 -59.16 -3.55 -5.09
CA SER A 53 -58.92 -3.11 -6.46
C SER A 53 -60.06 -3.51 -7.40
N SER A 54 -61.08 -2.66 -7.50
CA SER A 54 -62.26 -2.83 -8.38
C SER A 54 -61.98 -2.61 -9.88
N SER A 55 -60.78 -2.88 -10.38
CA SER A 55 -60.45 -2.67 -11.80
C SER A 55 -59.75 -3.89 -12.40
N SER A 56 -60.53 -4.59 -13.21
CA SER A 56 -60.14 -5.65 -14.13
C SER A 56 -59.04 -5.16 -15.08
N THR A 57 -57.84 -5.76 -14.96
CA THR A 57 -56.99 -6.36 -16.01
C THR A 57 -55.49 -6.20 -15.68
N THR A 58 -54.76 -7.33 -15.67
CA THR A 58 -53.29 -7.46 -15.76
C THR A 58 -52.36 -7.13 -14.58
N ALA A 59 -52.71 -7.47 -13.33
CA ALA A 59 -51.72 -7.43 -12.24
C ALA A 59 -51.66 -8.76 -11.47
N LYS A 60 -51.16 -9.81 -12.13
CA LYS A 60 -51.14 -11.18 -11.58
C LYS A 60 -50.06 -11.41 -10.50
N ASN A 61 -49.37 -10.38 -10.01
CA ASN A 61 -48.24 -10.48 -9.08
C ASN A 61 -48.08 -9.24 -8.16
N GLU A 62 -49.16 -8.59 -7.70
CA GLU A 62 -49.02 -7.48 -6.72
C GLU A 62 -48.71 -8.04 -5.32
N VAL A 63 -47.47 -7.85 -4.86
CA VAL A 63 -47.02 -8.21 -3.51
C VAL A 63 -47.13 -6.99 -2.61
N TRP A 64 -47.74 -7.16 -1.43
CA TRP A 64 -47.95 -6.10 -0.46
C TRP A 64 -46.97 -6.23 0.71
N TYR A 65 -46.37 -5.11 1.10
CA TYR A 65 -45.40 -5.04 2.19
C TYR A 65 -45.81 -3.97 3.21
N ARG A 66 -45.41 -4.14 4.47
CA ARG A 66 -45.51 -3.03 5.43
C ARG A 66 -44.38 -2.04 5.18
N GLY A 67 -44.74 -0.79 4.96
CA GLY A 67 -43.82 0.28 4.57
C GLY A 67 -43.84 1.47 5.52
N LEU A 68 -42.66 2.00 5.83
CA LEU A 68 -42.48 3.30 6.47
C LEU A 68 -42.05 4.33 5.42
N ILE A 69 -42.84 5.37 5.24
CA ILE A 69 -42.49 6.47 4.33
C ILE A 69 -41.36 7.29 4.98
N ARG A 70 -40.18 7.31 4.37
CA ARG A 70 -39.06 8.15 4.81
C ARG A 70 -39.13 9.53 4.20
N GLU A 71 -39.33 9.59 2.89
CA GLU A 71 -39.31 10.83 2.12
C GLU A 71 -40.34 10.79 0.99
N ARG A 72 -40.72 11.97 0.50
CA ARG A 72 -41.52 12.14 -0.72
C ARG A 72 -40.73 13.00 -1.70
N ASP A 73 -40.66 12.56 -2.94
CA ASP A 73 -40.00 13.32 -3.99
C ASP A 73 -40.99 14.26 -4.72
N SER A 74 -40.44 15.20 -5.49
CA SER A 74 -41.21 16.15 -6.31
C SER A 74 -41.99 15.50 -7.45
N ASN A 75 -41.70 14.25 -7.79
CA ASN A 75 -42.26 13.52 -8.93
C ASN A 75 -43.45 12.63 -8.51
N GLY A 76 -43.94 12.77 -7.28
CA GLY A 76 -45.09 12.02 -6.78
C GLY A 76 -44.77 10.59 -6.36
N ASN A 77 -43.51 10.27 -6.09
CA ASN A 77 -43.13 8.99 -5.47
C ASN A 77 -42.76 9.17 -4.00
N ALA A 78 -42.84 8.07 -3.27
CA ALA A 78 -42.38 7.94 -1.90
C ALA A 78 -41.17 7.01 -1.85
N ILE A 79 -40.20 7.35 -1.01
CA ILE A 79 -39.12 6.46 -0.59
C ILE A 79 -39.61 5.71 0.64
N VAL A 80 -39.84 4.41 0.47
CA VAL A 80 -40.49 3.54 1.45
C VAL A 80 -39.50 2.52 1.96
N PHE A 81 -39.32 2.46 3.27
CA PHE A 81 -38.57 1.41 3.93
C PHE A 81 -39.49 0.24 4.26
N LYS A 82 -39.21 -0.94 3.72
CA LYS A 82 -39.99 -2.16 4.00
C LYS A 82 -39.59 -2.70 5.36
N ILE A 83 -40.40 -2.41 6.38
CA ILE A 83 -40.03 -2.60 7.78
C ILE A 83 -39.77 -4.05 8.18
N ASP A 84 -40.25 -5.00 7.36
CA ASP A 84 -40.08 -6.44 7.56
C ASP A 84 -38.96 -7.05 6.73
N TYR A 85 -38.32 -6.30 5.85
CA TYR A 85 -37.28 -6.82 4.95
C TYR A 85 -35.97 -6.06 5.09
N GLY A 86 -36.05 -4.76 5.41
CA GLY A 86 -34.87 -3.92 5.62
C GLY A 86 -34.37 -3.19 4.37
N ASP A 87 -34.91 -3.48 3.19
CA ASP A 87 -34.60 -2.74 1.97
C ASP A 87 -35.55 -1.55 1.75
N VAL A 88 -35.06 -0.59 0.98
CA VAL A 88 -35.78 0.64 0.61
C VAL A 88 -36.23 0.55 -0.84
N GLN A 89 -37.47 0.99 -1.10
CA GLN A 89 -38.04 1.01 -2.44
C GLN A 89 -38.65 2.39 -2.74
N ARG A 90 -38.39 2.90 -3.95
CA ARG A 90 -39.06 4.10 -4.47
C ARG A 90 -40.31 3.67 -5.23
N ILE A 91 -41.50 4.10 -4.78
CA ILE A 91 -42.78 3.72 -5.40
C ILE A 91 -43.71 4.92 -5.58
N PRO A 92 -44.55 4.94 -6.64
CA PRO A 92 -45.56 5.97 -6.80
C PRO A 92 -46.51 6.03 -5.59
N ILE A 93 -46.83 7.24 -5.11
CA ILE A 93 -47.70 7.43 -3.93
C ILE A 93 -49.06 6.76 -4.10
N ARG A 94 -49.57 6.68 -5.34
CA ARG A 94 -50.85 6.00 -5.67
C ARG A 94 -50.86 4.50 -5.35
N LEU A 95 -49.71 3.87 -5.14
CA LEU A 95 -49.60 2.46 -4.75
C LEU A 95 -49.61 2.28 -3.22
N LEU A 96 -49.51 3.36 -2.44
CA LEU A 96 -49.59 3.30 -0.99
C LEU A 96 -51.03 3.06 -0.52
N ARG A 97 -51.18 2.26 0.53
CA ARG A 97 -52.44 2.03 1.23
C ARG A 97 -52.25 2.25 2.73
N PRO A 98 -53.26 2.78 3.45
CA PRO A 98 -53.23 2.85 4.90
C PRO A 98 -53.07 1.46 5.51
N LEU A 99 -52.18 1.32 6.49
CA LEU A 99 -51.95 0.04 7.14
C LEU A 99 -53.19 -0.40 7.95
N GLN A 100 -53.61 -1.66 7.81
CA GLN A 100 -54.69 -2.25 8.59
C GLN A 100 -54.37 -2.26 10.10
N LYS A 101 -55.40 -2.13 10.95
CA LYS A 101 -55.24 -2.08 12.42
C LYS A 101 -54.49 -3.31 12.96
N TRP A 102 -54.88 -4.51 12.53
CA TRP A 102 -54.23 -5.77 12.95
C TRP A 102 -52.74 -5.81 12.60
N ALA A 103 -52.34 -5.15 11.51
CA ALA A 103 -50.96 -5.15 11.05
C ALA A 103 -50.05 -4.22 11.87
N PHE A 104 -50.60 -3.37 12.75
CA PHE A 104 -49.82 -2.64 13.75
C PHE A 104 -49.44 -3.49 14.96
N GLU A 105 -50.16 -4.60 15.20
CA GLU A 105 -49.92 -5.49 16.35
C GLU A 105 -48.76 -6.46 16.09
N VAL A 106 -48.43 -6.70 14.81
CA VAL A 106 -47.26 -7.50 14.43
C VAL A 106 -46.01 -6.63 14.61
N PRO A 107 -44.98 -7.05 15.36
CA PRO A 107 -43.74 -6.30 15.46
C PRO A 107 -42.98 -6.29 14.13
N ARG A 108 -42.02 -5.40 13.96
CA ARG A 108 -41.11 -5.41 12.80
C ARG A 108 -40.36 -6.74 12.76
N LEU A 109 -40.48 -7.49 11.66
CA LEU A 109 -39.93 -8.83 11.56
C LEU A 109 -38.42 -8.83 11.24
N ALA A 110 -37.93 -7.78 10.58
CA ALA A 110 -36.51 -7.59 10.33
C ALA A 110 -35.84 -6.91 11.52
N ILE A 111 -34.83 -7.57 12.06
CA ILE A 111 -33.97 -7.10 13.15
C ILE A 111 -32.83 -6.31 12.54
N HIS A 112 -32.68 -5.04 12.91
CA HIS A 112 -31.62 -4.16 12.42
C HIS A 112 -30.32 -4.41 13.17
N CYS A 113 -29.27 -4.77 12.45
CA CYS A 113 -28.02 -5.29 13.00
C CYS A 113 -26.79 -4.56 12.45
N SER A 114 -25.72 -4.62 13.24
CA SER A 114 -24.34 -4.28 12.87
C SER A 114 -23.40 -5.41 13.33
N LEU A 115 -22.32 -5.68 12.60
CA LEU A 115 -21.35 -6.68 13.04
C LEU A 115 -20.58 -6.15 14.24
N ALA A 116 -20.57 -6.93 15.32
CA ALA A 116 -19.75 -6.65 16.50
C ALA A 116 -18.27 -6.57 16.15
N ASP A 117 -17.53 -5.74 16.87
CA ASP A 117 -16.08 -5.56 16.77
C ASP A 117 -15.56 -5.04 15.41
N LEU A 118 -16.46 -4.74 14.47
CA LEU A 118 -16.13 -4.10 13.20
C LEU A 118 -16.54 -2.63 13.18
N VAL A 119 -15.63 -1.78 12.72
CA VAL A 119 -15.81 -0.35 12.60
C VAL A 119 -16.01 0.00 11.14
N LYS A 120 -17.11 0.69 10.85
CA LYS A 120 -17.42 1.17 9.51
C LYS A 120 -16.30 2.08 9.00
N PRO A 121 -15.69 1.78 7.84
CA PRO A 121 -14.78 2.70 7.18
C PRO A 121 -15.51 4.00 6.80
N ILE A 122 -14.79 5.12 6.73
CA ILE A 122 -15.40 6.46 6.53
C ILE A 122 -16.15 6.56 5.21
N ASN A 123 -15.57 6.01 4.15
CA ASN A 123 -16.19 5.98 2.83
C ASN A 123 -17.14 4.77 2.66
N GLY A 124 -17.49 4.10 3.76
CA GLY A 124 -18.20 2.83 3.74
C GLY A 124 -17.33 1.66 3.31
N TRP A 125 -17.92 0.47 3.36
CA TRP A 125 -17.29 -0.73 2.83
C TRP A 125 -17.38 -0.78 1.30
N SER A 126 -16.36 -1.31 0.63
CA SER A 126 -16.42 -1.57 -0.82
C SER A 126 -17.59 -2.48 -1.18
N SER A 127 -18.15 -2.30 -2.38
CA SER A 127 -19.21 -3.16 -2.93
C SER A 127 -18.86 -4.65 -2.91
N GLU A 128 -17.61 -5.00 -3.19
CA GLU A 128 -17.13 -6.38 -3.24
C GLU A 128 -17.22 -7.05 -1.86
N VAL A 129 -16.76 -6.36 -0.81
CA VAL A 129 -16.85 -6.82 0.59
C VAL A 129 -18.31 -6.94 1.04
N ILE A 130 -19.16 -5.97 0.69
CA ILE A 130 -20.60 -6.01 0.99
C ILE A 130 -21.26 -7.23 0.32
N ASN A 131 -20.98 -7.46 -0.97
CA ASN A 131 -21.49 -8.60 -1.72
C ASN A 131 -21.01 -9.93 -1.14
N GLN A 132 -19.74 -10.01 -0.73
CA GLN A 132 -19.19 -11.19 -0.07
C GLN A 132 -19.89 -11.47 1.26
N PHE A 133 -20.13 -10.44 2.07
CA PHE A 133 -20.90 -10.57 3.31
C PHE A 133 -22.35 -11.02 3.05
N GLY A 134 -23.02 -10.41 2.07
CA GLY A 134 -24.37 -10.82 1.65
C GLY A 134 -24.43 -12.28 1.22
N SER A 135 -23.42 -12.75 0.48
CA SER A 135 -23.33 -14.15 0.07
C SER A 135 -23.16 -15.11 1.26
N GLN A 136 -22.54 -14.68 2.35
CA GLN A 136 -22.43 -15.50 3.56
C GLN A 136 -23.74 -15.51 4.35
N LEU A 137 -24.43 -14.37 4.44
CA LEU A 137 -25.69 -14.23 5.20
C LEU A 137 -26.88 -14.98 4.59
N THR A 138 -26.88 -15.18 3.27
CA THR A 138 -28.03 -15.69 2.51
C THR A 138 -27.94 -17.18 2.17
N LYS A 139 -26.80 -17.84 2.41
CA LYS A 139 -26.58 -19.26 2.07
C LYS A 139 -27.45 -20.24 2.87
N SER A 140 -27.63 -20.00 4.16
CA SER A 140 -28.45 -20.84 5.06
C SER A 140 -28.75 -20.10 6.37
N PHE A 141 -29.37 -20.77 7.34
CA PHE A 141 -29.44 -20.23 8.69
C PHE A 141 -28.04 -20.11 9.31
N LEU A 142 -27.88 -19.13 10.18
CA LEU A 142 -26.66 -18.84 10.93
C LEU A 142 -26.97 -18.82 12.43
N TYR A 143 -25.92 -18.73 13.24
CA TYR A 143 -26.05 -18.47 14.67
C TYR A 143 -25.64 -17.04 14.97
N GLY A 144 -26.56 -16.24 15.51
CA GLY A 144 -26.32 -14.86 15.89
C GLY A 144 -26.30 -14.72 17.40
N LYS A 145 -25.21 -14.17 17.95
CA LYS A 145 -25.12 -13.76 19.35
C LYS A 145 -25.24 -12.26 19.45
N PHE A 146 -26.32 -11.77 20.06
CA PHE A 146 -26.56 -10.34 20.23
C PHE A 146 -25.70 -9.81 21.39
N ILE A 147 -24.80 -8.88 21.11
CA ILE A 147 -23.77 -8.40 22.04
C ILE A 147 -24.24 -7.16 22.80
N SER A 148 -24.88 -6.21 22.10
CA SER A 148 -25.35 -4.96 22.69
C SER A 148 -26.49 -4.38 21.85
N TYR A 149 -27.24 -3.45 22.45
CA TYR A 149 -28.37 -2.78 21.81
C TYR A 149 -28.23 -1.26 21.92
N ASN A 150 -28.15 -0.58 20.78
CA ASN A 150 -28.16 0.87 20.68
C ASN A 150 -29.62 1.36 20.56
N GLN A 151 -30.20 1.74 21.69
CA GLN A 151 -31.59 2.20 21.79
C GLN A 151 -31.91 3.43 20.90
N PRO A 152 -31.09 4.50 20.87
CA PRO A 152 -31.33 5.64 19.98
C PRO A 152 -31.46 5.30 18.50
N THR A 153 -30.66 4.36 18.00
CA THR A 153 -30.63 4.01 16.56
C THR A 153 -31.41 2.74 16.25
N ASP A 154 -31.93 2.04 17.25
CA ASP A 154 -32.59 0.73 17.13
C ASP A 154 -31.69 -0.34 16.46
N ILE A 155 -30.37 -0.31 16.72
CA ILE A 155 -29.39 -1.23 16.11
C ILE A 155 -28.84 -2.21 17.15
N LEU A 156 -28.84 -3.50 16.83
CA LEU A 156 -28.20 -4.55 17.61
C LEU A 156 -26.81 -4.89 17.07
N SER A 157 -25.81 -4.90 17.94
CA SER A 157 -24.48 -5.43 17.61
C SER A 157 -24.52 -6.95 17.71
N VAL A 158 -24.06 -7.67 16.68
CA VAL A 158 -24.15 -9.13 16.61
C VAL A 158 -22.83 -9.80 16.21
N GLU A 159 -22.47 -10.88 16.91
CA GLU A 159 -21.47 -11.85 16.46
C GLU A 159 -22.19 -12.96 15.68
N ILE A 160 -21.80 -13.19 14.42
CA ILE A 160 -22.44 -14.19 13.55
C ILE A 160 -21.50 -15.37 13.34
N LYS A 161 -22.02 -16.60 13.39
CA LYS A 161 -21.30 -17.85 13.12
C LYS A 161 -22.00 -18.69 12.08
N GLY A 162 -21.20 -19.34 11.24
CA GLY A 162 -21.66 -20.31 10.26
C GLY A 162 -22.31 -21.54 10.92
N LYS A 163 -23.16 -22.24 10.17
CA LYS A 163 -23.82 -23.47 10.63
C LYS A 163 -22.83 -24.59 11.00
N GLU A 164 -21.76 -24.71 10.22
CA GLU A 164 -20.77 -25.80 10.29
C GLU A 164 -19.41 -25.33 10.78
N SER A 165 -19.25 -24.03 11.05
CA SER A 165 -17.99 -23.42 11.46
C SER A 165 -18.13 -22.68 12.78
N ASN A 166 -17.25 -22.94 13.73
CA ASN A 166 -17.11 -22.10 14.93
C ASN A 166 -16.44 -20.75 14.65
N ILE A 167 -15.98 -20.53 13.41
CA ILE A 167 -15.39 -19.26 12.98
C ILE A 167 -16.49 -18.21 12.90
N SER A 168 -16.24 -17.08 13.56
CA SER A 168 -17.10 -15.91 13.51
C SER A 168 -16.95 -15.23 12.15
N VAL A 169 -18.07 -14.91 11.50
CA VAL A 169 -18.14 -14.12 10.27
C VAL A 169 -17.45 -12.76 10.49
N ASN A 170 -17.58 -12.18 11.69
CA ASN A 170 -16.91 -10.93 12.06
C ASN A 170 -15.39 -11.02 11.84
N LYS A 171 -14.77 -12.12 12.28
CA LYS A 171 -13.32 -12.37 12.12
C LYS A 171 -12.89 -12.53 10.67
N VAL A 172 -13.77 -13.05 9.80
CA VAL A 172 -13.52 -13.16 8.36
C VAL A 172 -13.41 -11.77 7.73
N PHE A 173 -14.12 -10.78 8.27
CA PHE A 173 -14.16 -9.42 7.73
C PHE A 173 -13.17 -8.44 8.37
N GLU A 174 -12.56 -8.78 9.52
CA GLU A 174 -11.52 -7.96 10.17
C GLU A 174 -10.35 -7.57 9.23
N PRO A 175 -9.82 -8.45 8.36
CA PRO A 175 -8.68 -8.08 7.52
C PRO A 175 -9.07 -7.09 6.41
N TYR A 176 -10.27 -7.19 5.84
CA TYR A 176 -10.80 -6.19 4.90
C TYR A 176 -10.97 -4.83 5.58
N GLN A 177 -11.33 -4.80 6.87
CA GLN A 177 -11.38 -3.56 7.63
C GLN A 177 -10.00 -2.91 7.73
N LYS A 178 -8.98 -3.69 8.11
CA LYS A 178 -7.60 -3.21 8.23
C LYS A 178 -7.14 -2.57 6.93
N GLU A 179 -7.40 -3.26 5.81
CA GLU A 179 -7.10 -2.76 4.48
C GLU A 179 -7.81 -1.43 4.19
N GLN A 180 -9.13 -1.37 4.32
CA GLN A 180 -9.92 -0.18 3.96
C GLN A 180 -9.69 1.01 4.90
N LEU A 181 -9.45 0.78 6.19
CA LEU A 181 -9.10 1.86 7.11
C LEU A 181 -7.78 2.52 6.71
N THR A 182 -6.84 1.74 6.17
CA THR A 182 -5.51 2.23 5.79
C THR A 182 -5.55 2.98 4.45
N PHE A 183 -6.25 2.47 3.44
CA PHE A 183 -6.41 3.16 2.14
C PHE A 183 -7.22 4.46 2.17
N GLN A 184 -7.98 4.71 3.24
CA GLN A 184 -8.77 5.93 3.40
C GLN A 184 -7.98 7.11 3.98
N MET A 185 -6.69 6.92 4.23
CA MET A 185 -5.79 7.97 4.68
C MET A 185 -5.30 8.79 3.47
N SER A 186 -5.21 10.11 3.63
CA SER A 186 -4.48 10.93 2.68
C SER A 186 -3.05 11.02 3.16
N ASP A 187 -2.19 10.21 2.57
CA ASP A 187 -0.78 10.14 2.95
C ASP A 187 -0.09 11.50 2.80
N GLU A 188 -0.42 12.26 1.75
CA GLU A 188 0.07 13.64 1.57
C GLU A 188 -0.22 14.53 2.79
N LEU A 189 -1.42 14.44 3.37
CA LEU A 189 -1.81 15.23 4.54
C LEU A 189 -1.16 14.75 5.83
N VAL A 190 -0.91 13.45 5.94
CA VAL A 190 -0.19 12.84 7.07
C VAL A 190 1.28 13.27 7.07
N TYR A 191 1.95 13.16 5.93
CA TYR A 191 3.37 13.44 5.79
C TYR A 191 3.68 14.93 5.55
N LYS A 192 2.67 15.80 5.60
CA LYS A 192 2.86 17.26 5.60
C LYS A 192 3.55 17.76 6.87
N HIS A 193 3.27 17.14 8.01
CA HIS A 193 3.74 17.61 9.32
C HIS A 193 4.81 16.72 9.95
N ILE A 194 5.02 15.52 9.42
CA ILE A 194 6.09 14.61 9.84
C ILE A 194 6.78 14.10 8.57
N PRO A 195 8.12 14.19 8.48
CA PRO A 195 8.83 13.70 7.30
C PRO A 195 8.63 12.19 7.14
N MET A 196 8.50 11.71 5.90
CA MET A 196 8.58 10.28 5.61
C MET A 196 10.04 9.86 5.44
N GLU A 197 10.39 8.65 5.88
CA GLU A 197 11.65 8.02 5.49
C GLU A 197 11.66 7.83 3.96
N LYS A 198 12.47 8.62 3.26
CA LYS A 198 12.53 8.60 1.79
C LYS A 198 13.52 7.55 1.31
N LEU A 199 13.01 6.59 0.55
CA LEU A 199 13.84 5.66 -0.21
C LEU A 199 14.08 6.16 -1.63
N CYS A 200 15.30 5.96 -2.12
CA CYS A 200 15.67 6.32 -3.49
C CYS A 200 15.31 5.16 -4.42
N ALA A 201 14.56 5.45 -5.49
CA ALA A 201 14.26 4.46 -6.53
C ALA A 201 15.56 3.94 -7.15
N GLY A 202 15.64 2.63 -7.41
CA GLY A 202 16.81 1.96 -7.98
C GLY A 202 17.86 1.54 -6.96
N VAL A 203 17.67 1.89 -5.68
CA VAL A 203 18.57 1.51 -4.60
C VAL A 203 18.00 0.32 -3.82
N SER A 204 18.89 -0.56 -3.36
CA SER A 204 18.56 -1.68 -2.48
C SER A 204 18.85 -1.34 -1.02
N TYR A 205 17.89 -1.67 -0.16
CA TYR A 205 17.96 -1.47 1.29
C TYR A 205 17.75 -2.78 2.04
N LYS A 206 18.35 -2.95 3.22
CA LYS A 206 17.99 -4.07 4.09
C LYS A 206 16.81 -3.67 4.95
N ILE A 207 15.80 -4.51 4.99
CA ILE A 207 14.53 -4.19 5.63
C ILE A 207 14.03 -5.32 6.52
N HIS A 208 12.99 -4.99 7.26
CA HIS A 208 12.16 -5.91 8.01
C HIS A 208 10.68 -5.56 7.84
N LEU A 209 9.84 -6.58 7.84
CA LEU A 209 8.39 -6.40 7.90
C LEU A 209 7.98 -5.86 9.29
N LEU A 210 7.32 -4.70 9.33
CA LEU A 210 6.71 -4.14 10.53
C LEU A 210 5.26 -4.60 10.67
N TYR A 211 4.50 -4.43 9.60
CA TYR A 211 3.08 -4.67 9.59
C TYR A 211 2.64 -5.15 8.22
N TYR A 212 1.75 -6.14 8.21
CA TYR A 212 1.29 -6.80 7.01
C TYR A 212 -0.22 -6.69 6.92
N ILE A 213 -0.69 -6.23 5.75
CA ILE A 213 -2.10 -6.24 5.39
C ILE A 213 -2.28 -7.25 4.26
N ASN A 214 -1.61 -7.03 3.13
CA ASN A 214 -1.59 -7.94 2.00
C ASN A 214 -0.35 -7.69 1.11
N PRO A 215 -0.08 -8.48 0.05
CA PRO A 215 1.09 -8.27 -0.81
C PRO A 215 1.10 -6.92 -1.54
N SER A 216 -0.07 -6.29 -1.69
CA SER A 216 -0.22 -4.95 -2.26
C SER A 216 -0.08 -3.82 -1.22
N HIS A 217 -0.02 -4.14 0.07
CA HIS A 217 0.06 -3.17 1.16
C HIS A 217 0.71 -3.78 2.40
N PHE A 218 1.95 -3.40 2.65
CA PHE A 218 2.67 -3.76 3.86
C PHE A 218 3.62 -2.64 4.25
N TYR A 219 4.07 -2.66 5.50
CA TYR A 219 4.98 -1.66 6.04
C TYR A 219 6.29 -2.31 6.42
N VAL A 220 7.38 -1.66 6.06
CA VAL A 220 8.72 -2.11 6.39
C VAL A 220 9.47 -1.07 7.19
N TYR A 221 10.49 -1.48 7.92
CA TYR A 221 11.47 -0.57 8.48
C TYR A 221 12.86 -0.91 7.96
N LEU A 222 13.70 0.11 7.84
CA LEU A 222 15.10 -0.05 7.45
C LEU A 222 15.92 -0.64 8.59
N ARG A 223 16.61 -1.75 8.34
CA ARG A 223 17.51 -2.39 9.32
C ARG A 223 18.52 -1.41 9.89
N GLU A 224 19.08 -0.58 9.03
CA GLU A 224 20.14 0.34 9.39
C GLU A 224 19.67 1.41 10.39
N LYS A 225 18.35 1.66 10.47
CA LYS A 225 17.73 2.63 11.38
C LYS A 225 17.41 2.06 12.76
N THR A 226 17.60 0.76 13.02
CA THR A 226 17.25 0.13 14.31
C THR A 226 17.79 0.87 15.52
N ARG A 227 19.05 1.34 15.48
CA ARG A 227 19.66 2.03 16.62
C ARG A 227 18.99 3.38 16.89
N SER A 228 18.81 4.20 15.85
CA SER A 228 18.17 5.51 15.96
C SER A 228 16.68 5.38 16.33
N HIS A 229 15.99 4.39 15.77
CA HIS A 229 14.63 4.01 16.16
C HIS A 229 14.58 3.74 17.67
N ASN A 230 15.42 2.83 18.18
CA ASN A 230 15.42 2.49 19.61
C ASN A 230 15.70 3.71 20.50
N GLN A 231 16.60 4.60 20.07
CA GLN A 231 16.88 5.84 20.79
C GLN A 231 15.65 6.78 20.82
N LEU A 232 14.98 6.97 19.69
CA LEU A 232 13.76 7.77 19.59
C LEU A 232 12.64 7.19 20.47
N GLN A 233 12.42 5.88 20.37
CA GLN A 233 11.41 5.16 21.13
C GLN A 233 11.66 5.25 22.63
N ASN A 234 12.92 5.06 23.08
CA ASN A 234 13.29 5.15 24.49
C ASN A 234 13.10 6.57 25.03
N LYS A 235 13.53 7.60 24.29
CA LYS A 235 13.30 9.00 24.68
C LYS A 235 11.81 9.28 24.84
N LEU A 236 10.98 8.80 23.91
CA LEU A 236 9.54 8.99 24.00
C LEU A 236 8.94 8.25 25.21
N GLN A 237 9.46 7.07 25.57
CA GLN A 237 9.04 6.35 26.78
C GLN A 237 9.34 7.14 28.05
N GLU A 238 10.52 7.77 28.11
CA GLU A 238 10.97 8.53 29.28
C GLU A 238 10.11 9.76 29.53
N VAL A 239 9.75 10.50 28.47
CA VAL A 239 9.03 11.78 28.60
C VAL A 239 7.52 11.64 28.49
N GLY A 240 7.01 10.60 27.81
CA GLY A 240 5.63 10.49 27.35
C GLY A 240 4.56 10.68 28.43
N LYS A 241 4.76 10.08 29.61
CA LYS A 241 3.83 10.19 30.75
C LYS A 241 3.67 11.62 31.27
N ASN A 242 4.72 12.42 31.15
CA ASN A 242 4.80 13.79 31.66
C ASN A 242 4.39 14.84 30.61
N LEU A 243 4.15 14.43 29.36
CA LEU A 243 3.68 15.34 28.33
C LEU A 243 2.28 15.88 28.65
N SER A 244 2.01 17.08 28.15
CA SER A 244 0.70 17.71 28.30
C SER A 244 -0.35 17.02 27.45
N ARG A 245 -1.59 16.92 27.95
CA ARG A 245 -2.73 16.45 27.15
C ARG A 245 -2.98 17.40 25.98
N ILE A 246 -3.49 16.88 24.87
CA ILE A 246 -3.93 17.72 23.77
C ILE A 246 -5.09 18.62 24.23
N SER A 247 -5.00 19.92 23.95
CA SER A 247 -6.03 20.92 24.27
C SER A 247 -7.19 20.84 23.27
N SER A 248 -6.84 20.81 21.98
CA SER A 248 -7.74 20.59 20.83
C SER A 248 -7.34 19.34 20.06
N SER A 249 -8.27 18.76 19.31
CA SER A 249 -8.02 17.66 18.38
C SER A 249 -8.28 18.13 16.95
N VAL A 250 -7.20 18.34 16.20
CA VAL A 250 -7.28 18.74 14.78
C VAL A 250 -6.98 17.53 13.91
N LYS A 251 -7.68 17.42 12.77
CA LYS A 251 -7.40 16.37 11.77
C LYS A 251 -5.95 16.49 11.29
N TYR A 252 -5.25 15.37 11.21
CA TYR A 252 -3.82 15.24 10.88
C TYR A 252 -2.85 15.87 11.89
N GLN A 253 -3.31 16.14 13.12
CA GLN A 253 -2.42 16.55 14.20
C GLN A 253 -1.55 15.38 14.67
N ALA A 254 -0.25 15.62 14.77
CA ALA A 254 0.70 14.71 15.38
C ALA A 254 0.58 14.69 16.92
N VAL A 255 0.63 13.49 17.49
CA VAL A 255 0.41 13.24 18.92
C VAL A 255 1.34 12.15 19.45
N ALA A 256 1.69 12.24 20.72
CA ALA A 256 2.22 11.10 21.48
C ALA A 256 1.05 10.32 22.06
N VAL A 257 1.11 8.99 21.95
CA VAL A 257 -0.03 8.11 22.20
C VAL A 257 0.41 6.99 23.12
N GLU A 258 -0.29 6.82 24.24
CA GLU A 258 -0.15 5.64 25.09
C GLU A 258 -1.01 4.51 24.53
N ASP A 259 -0.39 3.43 24.07
CA ASP A 259 -1.09 2.28 23.49
C ASP A 259 -1.77 1.42 24.58
N ASN A 260 -2.21 0.20 24.21
CA ASN A 260 -2.82 -0.73 25.17
C ASN A 260 -1.81 -1.45 26.07
N ASN A 261 -0.52 -1.41 25.72
CA ASN A 261 0.59 -2.00 26.47
C ASN A 261 1.32 -0.97 27.34
N ALA A 262 0.76 0.23 27.50
CA ALA A 262 1.35 1.36 28.22
C ALA A 262 2.69 1.84 27.61
N MET A 263 2.87 1.62 26.31
CA MET A 263 3.98 2.12 25.51
C MET A 263 3.57 3.44 24.84
N TRP A 264 4.50 4.39 24.81
CA TRP A 264 4.33 5.66 24.11
C TRP A 264 4.78 5.52 22.65
N LEU A 265 3.93 5.92 21.72
CA LEU A 265 4.20 5.87 20.28
C LEU A 265 3.86 7.21 19.65
N ARG A 266 4.43 7.49 18.48
CA ARG A 266 4.02 8.64 17.67
C ARG A 266 2.81 8.24 16.83
N GLY A 267 1.81 9.12 16.78
CA GLY A 267 0.61 8.90 16.00
C GLY A 267 0.08 10.18 15.36
N ILE A 268 -0.81 10.01 14.39
CA ILE A 268 -1.51 11.09 13.70
C ILE A 268 -3.01 10.89 13.89
N ILE A 269 -3.70 11.95 14.33
CA ILE A 269 -5.15 11.93 14.44
C ILE A 269 -5.75 11.92 13.03
N LEU A 270 -6.45 10.86 12.65
CA LEU A 270 -7.16 10.81 11.37
C LEU A 270 -8.56 11.42 11.46
N ASP A 271 -9.30 11.10 12.52
CA ASP A 271 -10.68 11.54 12.77
C ASP A 271 -11.18 11.01 14.13
N PHE A 272 -12.46 11.25 14.42
CA PHE A 272 -13.15 10.78 15.61
C PHE A 272 -14.30 9.85 15.23
N SER A 273 -14.31 8.65 15.80
CA SER A 273 -15.44 7.74 15.73
C SER A 273 -16.44 8.10 16.82
N TYR A 274 -17.60 8.61 16.42
CA TYR A 274 -18.70 8.91 17.34
C TYR A 274 -19.30 7.65 17.95
N ASP A 275 -19.29 6.53 17.23
CA ASP A 275 -19.82 5.26 17.72
C ASP A 275 -18.94 4.70 18.85
N LEU A 276 -17.60 4.77 18.69
CA LEU A 276 -16.65 4.26 19.67
C LEU A 276 -16.26 5.29 20.74
N GLN A 277 -16.61 6.57 20.55
CA GLN A 277 -16.13 7.69 21.37
C GLN A 277 -14.59 7.74 21.48
N LYS A 278 -13.91 7.42 20.37
CA LYS A 278 -12.44 7.30 20.29
C LYS A 278 -11.91 7.96 19.01
N PHE A 279 -10.68 8.43 19.06
CA PHE A 279 -9.96 8.94 17.90
C PHE A 279 -9.36 7.79 17.10
N ARG A 280 -9.50 7.83 15.78
CA ARG A 280 -8.77 6.95 14.88
C ARG A 280 -7.36 7.51 14.72
N ILE A 281 -6.36 6.76 15.16
CA ILE A 281 -4.96 7.16 15.20
C ILE A 281 -4.18 6.27 14.23
N TYR A 282 -3.41 6.88 13.34
CA TYR A 282 -2.38 6.19 12.56
C TYR A 282 -1.04 6.25 13.28
N PHE A 283 -0.49 5.12 13.68
CA PHE A 283 0.83 5.03 14.29
C PHE A 283 1.91 4.97 13.20
N ILE A 284 2.56 6.11 13.00
CA ILE A 284 3.51 6.36 11.90
C ILE A 284 4.79 5.52 11.94
N ASP A 285 5.10 4.93 13.10
CA ASP A 285 6.33 4.14 13.30
C ASP A 285 6.12 2.64 13.14
N ILE A 286 4.87 2.19 13.07
CA ILE A 286 4.50 0.77 12.93
C ILE A 286 3.55 0.51 11.76
N GLY A 287 2.91 1.55 11.21
CA GLY A 287 2.00 1.44 10.07
C GLY A 287 0.58 0.96 10.42
N GLN A 288 0.20 0.99 11.70
CA GLN A 288 -1.09 0.49 12.18
C GLN A 288 -2.08 1.61 12.47
N ILE A 289 -3.37 1.30 12.36
CA ILE A 289 -4.47 2.19 12.75
C ILE A 289 -5.19 1.59 13.95
N GLU A 290 -5.38 2.39 15.01
CA GLU A 290 -6.20 1.99 16.16
C GLU A 290 -7.16 3.10 16.60
N PHE A 291 -8.14 2.72 17.42
CA PHE A 291 -9.07 3.64 18.05
C PHE A 291 -8.66 3.90 19.50
N ILE A 292 -8.26 5.13 19.78
CA ILE A 292 -7.66 5.56 21.06
C ILE A 292 -8.54 6.62 21.75
N PRO A 293 -8.85 6.46 23.04
CA PRO A 293 -9.58 7.49 23.79
C PRO A 293 -8.74 8.76 23.99
N LYS A 294 -9.41 9.91 24.06
CA LYS A 294 -8.76 11.24 24.17
C LYS A 294 -7.76 11.34 25.33
N ASN A 295 -8.03 10.67 26.45
CA ASN A 295 -7.20 10.72 27.66
C ASN A 295 -5.83 10.04 27.51
N LYS A 296 -5.62 9.24 26.46
CA LYS A 296 -4.34 8.61 26.10
C LYS A 296 -3.51 9.43 25.09
N LEU A 297 -4.03 10.56 24.62
CA LEU A 297 -3.36 11.44 23.66
C LEU A 297 -2.61 12.58 24.40
N ARG A 298 -1.40 12.86 23.94
CA ARG A 298 -0.52 13.94 24.43
C ARG A 298 0.02 14.77 23.27
N GLN A 299 0.38 16.03 23.55
CA GLN A 299 1.09 16.87 22.60
C GLN A 299 2.45 16.25 22.29
N LEU A 300 2.78 16.12 21.01
CA LEU A 300 4.09 15.62 20.57
C LEU A 300 5.08 16.80 20.48
N PRO A 301 6.21 16.80 21.20
CA PRO A 301 7.20 17.87 21.12
C PRO A 301 7.90 17.93 19.76
N ASP A 302 8.39 19.13 19.37
CA ASP A 302 9.01 19.39 18.07
C ASP A 302 10.22 18.49 17.78
N GLU A 303 10.99 18.10 18.80
CA GLU A 303 12.12 17.18 18.64
C GLU A 303 11.71 15.81 18.08
N PHE A 304 10.46 15.37 18.33
CA PHE A 304 9.90 14.14 17.78
C PHE A 304 9.18 14.36 16.44
N LEU A 305 8.82 15.60 16.09
CA LEU A 305 8.20 15.94 14.80
C LEU A 305 9.22 15.97 13.66
N ASN A 306 10.47 16.33 13.98
CA ASN A 306 11.55 16.41 13.00
C ASN A 306 12.13 15.04 12.60
N GLU A 307 11.83 13.99 13.36
CA GLU A 307 12.27 12.63 13.08
C GLU A 307 11.34 11.96 12.05
N PRO A 308 11.87 11.30 11.00
CA PRO A 308 11.03 10.65 9.99
C PRO A 308 10.13 9.56 10.56
N ALA A 309 8.93 9.40 10.00
CA ALA A 309 8.08 8.23 10.22
C ALA A 309 8.85 6.96 9.83
N LEU A 310 8.90 5.99 10.74
CA LEU A 310 9.77 4.82 10.60
C LEU A 310 9.12 3.68 9.80
N ALA A 311 7.79 3.67 9.70
CA ALA A 311 7.06 2.74 8.86
C ALA A 311 7.05 3.24 7.41
N VAL A 312 7.70 2.49 6.53
CA VAL A 312 7.72 2.77 5.09
C VAL A 312 6.65 1.91 4.41
N PRO A 313 5.59 2.51 3.83
CA PRO A 313 4.58 1.77 3.08
C PRO A 313 5.13 1.24 1.75
N CYS A 314 4.87 -0.04 1.49
CA CYS A 314 5.35 -0.77 0.34
C CYS A 314 4.25 -1.62 -0.31
N ARG A 315 4.44 -1.87 -1.61
CA ARG A 315 3.69 -2.81 -2.43
C ARG A 315 4.66 -3.67 -3.24
N LEU A 316 4.40 -4.97 -3.35
CA LEU A 316 5.16 -5.80 -4.27
C LEU A 316 4.90 -5.37 -5.72
N TYR A 317 5.98 -5.13 -6.46
CA TYR A 317 5.90 -4.64 -7.82
C TYR A 317 5.25 -5.68 -8.76
N SER A 318 4.32 -5.20 -9.60
CA SER A 318 3.73 -5.94 -10.72
C SER A 318 3.06 -7.28 -10.36
N ILE A 319 2.49 -7.40 -9.15
CA ILE A 319 1.64 -8.54 -8.77
C ILE A 319 0.26 -8.08 -8.30
N GLY A 320 -0.73 -8.97 -8.40
CA GLY A 320 -2.08 -8.80 -7.90
C GLY A 320 -2.72 -10.14 -7.51
N PRO A 321 -3.95 -10.12 -6.97
CA PRO A 321 -4.68 -11.34 -6.62
C PRO A 321 -4.92 -12.20 -7.86
N ILE A 322 -5.13 -13.51 -7.64
CA ILE A 322 -5.46 -14.44 -8.71
C ILE A 322 -6.81 -14.04 -9.30
N ASN A 323 -6.92 -13.98 -10.63
CA ASN A 323 -8.08 -13.45 -11.35
C ASN A 323 -8.41 -12.00 -10.99
N GLY A 324 -7.39 -11.17 -10.72
CA GLY A 324 -7.56 -9.78 -10.26
C GLY A 324 -8.43 -8.87 -11.14
N ASN A 325 -8.64 -9.23 -12.41
CA ASN A 325 -9.58 -8.52 -13.29
C ASN A 325 -11.06 -8.74 -12.89
N GLU A 326 -11.37 -9.88 -12.26
CA GLU A 326 -12.71 -10.25 -11.78
C GLU A 326 -12.82 -10.13 -10.24
N GLN A 327 -11.73 -10.37 -9.51
CA GLN A 327 -11.64 -10.28 -8.05
C GLN A 327 -10.40 -9.48 -7.63
N PRO A 328 -10.47 -8.14 -7.61
CA PRO A 328 -9.31 -7.28 -7.38
C PRO A 328 -8.84 -7.24 -5.92
N ILE A 329 -9.33 -8.13 -5.06
CA ILE A 329 -9.08 -8.11 -3.61
C ILE A 329 -8.32 -9.38 -3.20
N TRP A 330 -7.29 -9.20 -2.38
CA TRP A 330 -6.59 -10.30 -1.71
C TRP A 330 -7.51 -10.90 -0.64
N LYS A 331 -7.87 -12.17 -0.75
CA LYS A 331 -8.75 -12.78 0.26
C LYS A 331 -7.93 -13.13 1.50
N PRO A 332 -8.38 -12.76 2.71
CA PRO A 332 -7.58 -12.92 3.91
C PRO A 332 -7.15 -14.35 4.24
N ASP A 333 -7.95 -15.34 3.84
CA ASP A 333 -7.69 -16.76 4.09
C ASP A 333 -6.90 -17.43 2.93
N ASP A 334 -6.36 -16.65 1.99
CA ASP A 334 -5.54 -17.19 0.92
C ASP A 334 -4.11 -17.52 1.41
N LYS A 335 -3.57 -18.65 0.94
CA LYS A 335 -2.21 -19.14 1.25
C LYS A 335 -1.11 -18.11 0.95
N VAL A 336 -1.37 -17.12 0.11
CA VAL A 336 -0.46 -16.01 -0.17
C VAL A 336 -0.05 -15.24 1.09
N HIS A 337 -0.97 -15.07 2.05
CA HIS A 337 -0.72 -14.34 3.28
C HIS A 337 0.28 -15.08 4.16
N ASP A 338 0.05 -16.37 4.38
CA ASP A 338 0.93 -17.23 5.16
C ASP A 338 2.34 -17.32 4.56
N GLU A 339 2.44 -17.53 3.24
CA GLU A 339 3.74 -17.63 2.56
C GLU A 339 4.50 -16.31 2.58
N PHE A 340 3.82 -15.18 2.35
CA PHE A 340 4.44 -13.86 2.44
C PHE A 340 5.04 -13.65 3.83
N GLN A 341 4.24 -13.83 4.89
CA GLN A 341 4.71 -13.59 6.26
C GLN A 341 5.82 -14.58 6.66
N ARG A 342 5.72 -15.85 6.28
CA ARG A 342 6.74 -16.88 6.53
C ARG A 342 8.09 -16.54 5.91
N LEU A 343 8.10 -15.94 4.71
CA LEU A 343 9.31 -15.57 3.99
C LEU A 343 9.92 -14.24 4.46
N MET A 344 9.12 -13.39 5.09
CA MET A 344 9.51 -12.04 5.55
C MET A 344 10.01 -12.00 7.01
N VAL A 345 10.51 -13.11 7.55
CA VAL A 345 10.90 -13.23 8.97
C VAL A 345 12.28 -12.66 9.30
N ASN A 346 13.20 -12.66 8.33
CA ASN A 346 14.58 -12.23 8.52
C ASN A 346 14.85 -10.89 7.84
N TYR A 347 16.06 -10.36 8.03
CA TYR A 347 16.55 -9.26 7.21
C TYR A 347 16.58 -9.69 5.75
N ILE A 348 15.80 -9.01 4.93
CA ILE A 348 15.73 -9.24 3.48
C ILE A 348 16.15 -7.97 2.74
N THR A 349 16.48 -8.12 1.47
CA THR A 349 16.84 -6.96 0.64
C THR A 349 15.61 -6.49 -0.12
N CYS A 350 15.34 -5.20 -0.05
CA CYS A 350 14.27 -4.53 -0.79
C CYS A 350 14.90 -3.66 -1.86
N GLN A 351 14.63 -3.97 -3.13
CA GLN A 351 14.97 -3.13 -4.27
C GLN A 351 13.80 -2.19 -4.54
N VAL A 352 14.03 -0.88 -4.43
CA VAL A 352 12.99 0.11 -4.69
C VAL A 352 12.83 0.30 -6.19
N VAL A 353 11.62 0.11 -6.71
CA VAL A 353 11.32 0.28 -8.14
C VAL A 353 10.91 1.72 -8.41
N ARG A 354 9.90 2.22 -7.69
CA ARG A 354 9.41 3.60 -7.83
C ARG A 354 8.63 4.04 -6.59
N LEU A 355 8.57 5.35 -6.40
CA LEU A 355 7.67 6.02 -5.46
C LEU A 355 6.39 6.45 -6.19
N HIS A 356 5.23 6.15 -5.62
CA HIS A 356 3.96 6.75 -6.02
C HIS A 356 3.72 7.99 -5.17
N GLN A 357 3.88 9.18 -5.74
CA GLN A 357 3.86 10.43 -4.97
C GLN A 357 2.47 10.75 -4.38
N ASP A 358 1.38 10.43 -5.09
CA ASP A 358 0.02 10.77 -4.66
C ASP A 358 -0.49 9.91 -3.50
N GLN A 359 -0.07 8.63 -3.47
CA GLN A 359 -0.47 7.64 -2.46
C GLN A 359 0.70 7.26 -1.53
N VAL A 360 1.80 8.00 -1.62
CA VAL A 360 3.03 7.91 -0.83
C VAL A 360 3.43 6.48 -0.41
N TYR A 361 3.53 5.56 -1.39
CA TYR A 361 4.09 4.22 -1.17
C TYR A 361 5.13 3.84 -2.22
N TYR A 362 5.94 2.86 -1.87
CA TYR A 362 6.99 2.33 -2.75
C TYR A 362 6.56 1.02 -3.40
N ASP A 363 6.64 0.95 -4.73
CA ASP A 363 6.70 -0.34 -5.41
C ASP A 363 8.09 -0.93 -5.20
N VAL A 364 8.15 -2.19 -4.76
CA VAL A 364 9.40 -2.86 -4.38
C VAL A 364 9.48 -4.28 -4.93
N GLU A 365 10.69 -4.71 -5.27
CA GLU A 365 11.05 -6.12 -5.48
C GLU A 365 11.77 -6.60 -4.22
N ILE A 366 11.34 -7.73 -3.65
CA ILE A 366 11.82 -8.24 -2.36
C ILE A 366 12.68 -9.48 -2.61
N ILE A 367 13.95 -9.37 -2.27
CA ILE A 367 14.93 -10.45 -2.42
C ILE A 367 15.10 -11.17 -1.08
N VAL A 368 14.65 -12.41 -1.07
CA VAL A 368 14.71 -13.33 0.07
C VAL A 368 15.76 -14.40 -0.22
N PRO A 369 16.59 -14.79 0.76
CA PRO A 369 17.51 -15.92 0.60
C PRO A 369 16.80 -17.18 0.09
N ASP A 370 17.48 -17.96 -0.75
CA ASP A 370 17.06 -19.25 -1.32
C ASP A 370 15.89 -19.23 -2.33
N ILE A 371 15.10 -18.15 -2.40
CA ILE A 371 13.98 -18.03 -3.36
C ILE A 371 14.09 -16.84 -4.31
N ASP A 372 15.13 -16.01 -4.13
CA ASP A 372 15.34 -14.76 -4.86
C ASP A 372 14.15 -13.80 -4.73
N ASP A 373 13.44 -13.47 -5.82
CA ASP A 373 12.34 -12.50 -5.82
C ASP A 373 11.02 -13.08 -5.31
N LEU A 374 10.54 -12.56 -4.18
CA LEU A 374 9.28 -12.95 -3.54
C LEU A 374 8.08 -12.78 -4.48
N GLY A 375 8.02 -11.69 -5.26
CA GLY A 375 6.90 -11.46 -6.19
C GLY A 375 6.81 -12.55 -7.24
N THR A 376 7.95 -12.91 -7.85
CA THR A 376 8.07 -14.01 -8.81
C THR A 376 7.79 -15.37 -8.16
N PHE A 377 8.23 -15.60 -6.93
CA PHE A 377 7.91 -16.82 -6.18
C PHE A 377 6.40 -16.99 -6.00
N LEU A 378 5.69 -15.95 -5.58
CA LEU A 378 4.23 -16.00 -5.37
C LEU A 378 3.48 -16.30 -6.68
N VAL A 379 3.89 -15.67 -7.79
CA VAL A 379 3.28 -15.94 -9.11
C VAL A 379 3.57 -17.36 -9.58
N SER A 380 4.83 -17.82 -9.49
CA SER A 380 5.23 -19.16 -9.92
C SER A 380 4.54 -20.28 -9.13
N ASN A 381 4.14 -20.00 -7.88
CA ASN A 381 3.40 -20.93 -7.03
C ASN A 381 1.88 -20.78 -7.13
N ASN A 382 1.37 -20.02 -8.11
CA ASN A 382 -0.07 -19.73 -8.29
C ASN A 382 -0.72 -19.13 -7.03
N LEU A 383 0.00 -18.24 -6.32
CA LEU A 383 -0.50 -17.49 -5.17
C LEU A 383 -0.81 -16.02 -5.53
N ALA A 384 -0.32 -15.57 -6.67
CA ALA A 384 -0.54 -14.24 -7.22
C ALA A 384 -0.60 -14.31 -8.75
N SER A 385 -1.10 -13.25 -9.39
CA SER A 385 -1.08 -13.09 -10.84
C SER A 385 -0.36 -11.80 -11.24
N ARG A 386 0.14 -11.73 -12.47
CA ARG A 386 0.61 -10.47 -13.05
C ARG A 386 -0.56 -9.77 -13.73
N PRO A 387 -0.78 -8.46 -13.49
CA PRO A 387 -1.84 -7.71 -14.16
C PRO A 387 -1.71 -7.81 -15.68
N THR A 388 -2.81 -8.05 -16.38
CA THR A 388 -2.82 -8.29 -17.84
C THR A 388 -2.67 -7.00 -18.66
N SER A 389 -2.53 -5.84 -18.01
CA SER A 389 -2.51 -4.53 -18.65
C SER A 389 -1.40 -3.62 -18.09
N ILE A 390 -0.25 -3.67 -18.75
CA ILE A 390 0.42 -2.45 -19.23
C ILE A 390 0.75 -2.74 -20.69
N SER A 391 0.03 -2.08 -21.59
CA SER A 391 0.39 -1.99 -22.99
C SER A 391 1.89 -1.70 -23.09
N GLN A 392 2.59 -2.59 -23.78
CA GLN A 392 3.95 -2.40 -24.25
C GLN A 392 4.13 -0.93 -24.65
N HIS A 393 4.86 -0.17 -23.84
CA HIS A 393 5.43 1.06 -24.35
C HIS A 393 6.26 0.65 -25.56
N SER A 394 5.97 1.33 -26.66
CA SER A 394 6.60 1.22 -27.97
C SER A 394 8.01 0.69 -27.83
N THR A 395 8.34 -0.39 -28.54
CA THR A 395 9.71 -0.79 -28.79
C THR A 395 10.40 0.42 -29.42
N ILE A 396 11.02 1.27 -28.60
CA ILE A 396 11.98 2.24 -29.09
C ILE A 396 13.15 1.36 -29.49
N THR A 397 13.22 1.06 -30.77
CA THR A 397 14.40 0.50 -31.40
C THR A 397 15.52 1.51 -31.18
N SER A 398 16.28 1.33 -30.11
CA SER A 398 17.52 2.05 -29.89
C SER A 398 18.46 1.63 -31.01
N SER A 399 18.73 2.51 -31.96
CA SER A 399 19.74 2.31 -32.99
C SER A 399 21.13 2.24 -32.36
N GLU A 400 22.00 1.48 -33.01
CA GLU A 400 23.39 1.26 -32.59
C GLU A 400 24.16 2.60 -32.48
N PRO A 401 24.93 2.85 -31.41
CA PRO A 401 25.68 4.09 -31.27
C PRO A 401 26.71 4.26 -32.39
N SER A 402 26.55 5.28 -33.25
CA SER A 402 27.51 5.59 -34.29
C SER A 402 28.81 6.11 -33.67
N GLN A 403 29.94 5.42 -33.90
CA GLN A 403 31.27 5.93 -33.56
C GLN A 403 31.61 7.12 -34.48
N LEU A 404 31.42 8.35 -34.00
CA LEU A 404 31.92 9.54 -34.69
C LEU A 404 33.30 9.91 -34.16
N ALA A 405 34.29 9.70 -35.04
CA ALA A 405 35.64 10.18 -34.90
C ALA A 405 35.71 11.71 -34.91
N ALA A 406 36.72 12.23 -34.20
CA ALA A 406 37.06 13.64 -34.13
C ALA A 406 37.34 14.25 -35.51
N SER A 407 36.77 15.42 -35.79
CA SER A 407 37.38 16.53 -36.56
C SER A 407 36.47 17.75 -36.48
N GLY A 408 37.03 18.90 -36.10
CA GLY A 408 36.28 20.13 -35.91
C GLY A 408 35.95 20.86 -37.21
N THR A 409 34.85 21.62 -37.22
CA THR A 409 34.80 22.96 -37.80
C THR A 409 33.60 23.72 -37.24
N THR A 410 33.83 24.99 -36.94
CA THR A 410 32.87 26.00 -36.50
C THR A 410 31.73 26.23 -37.49
N LEU A 411 30.51 26.48 -37.00
CA LEU A 411 29.62 27.52 -37.56
C LEU A 411 28.50 27.90 -36.56
N SER A 412 28.30 29.21 -36.48
CA SER A 412 27.43 29.97 -35.58
C SER A 412 25.95 29.86 -35.97
N GLY A 413 25.05 29.82 -34.98
CA GLY A 413 23.61 29.96 -35.18
C GLY A 413 22.82 29.92 -33.87
N ARG A 414 22.73 31.08 -33.20
CA ARG A 414 21.98 31.30 -31.96
C ARG A 414 20.47 31.39 -32.27
N GLN A 415 19.67 30.47 -31.74
CA GLN A 415 18.25 30.71 -31.45
C GLN A 415 17.93 30.23 -30.04
N THR A 416 17.62 31.20 -29.19
CA THR A 416 17.18 31.06 -27.81
C THR A 416 15.72 30.60 -27.78
N GLN A 417 15.47 29.38 -27.31
CA GLN A 417 14.18 28.99 -26.75
C GLN A 417 14.37 28.67 -25.27
N THR A 418 13.77 29.51 -24.45
CA THR A 418 13.59 29.33 -23.01
C THR A 418 12.57 28.22 -22.78
N THR A 419 13.04 27.02 -22.47
CA THR A 419 12.20 25.92 -21.96
C THR A 419 12.36 25.83 -20.44
N THR A 420 11.29 26.13 -19.74
CA THR A 420 11.07 25.85 -18.32
C THR A 420 11.17 24.34 -18.09
N GLY A 421 12.12 23.91 -17.26
CA GLY A 421 12.40 22.51 -16.98
C GLY A 421 11.29 21.83 -16.17
N SER A 422 10.53 20.96 -16.83
CA SER A 422 9.79 19.88 -16.18
C SER A 422 10.67 18.62 -16.22
N THR A 423 11.29 18.26 -15.09
CA THR A 423 11.98 16.98 -14.93
C THR A 423 10.94 15.85 -14.94
N SER A 424 10.66 15.29 -16.12
CA SER A 424 9.86 14.08 -16.27
C SER A 424 10.64 12.92 -15.64
N THR A 425 10.28 12.52 -14.43
CA THR A 425 10.84 11.35 -13.76
C THR A 425 10.36 10.09 -14.47
N VAL A 426 11.21 9.52 -15.33
CA VAL A 426 10.96 8.20 -15.93
C VAL A 426 10.96 7.15 -14.81
N PRO A 427 9.92 6.32 -14.65
CA PRO A 427 9.94 5.25 -13.68
C PRO A 427 11.10 4.29 -13.98
N ILE A 428 11.85 3.86 -12.96
CA ILE A 428 12.81 2.77 -13.12
C ILE A 428 11.99 1.48 -13.28
N VAL A 429 11.65 1.16 -14.51
CA VAL A 429 11.14 -0.17 -14.85
C VAL A 429 12.32 -1.14 -14.76
N PRO A 430 12.12 -2.39 -14.31
CA PRO A 430 13.13 -3.43 -14.48
C PRO A 430 13.73 -3.40 -15.90
N PRO A 431 15.02 -3.74 -16.05
CA PRO A 431 15.75 -3.47 -17.28
C PRO A 431 15.05 -4.11 -18.49
N ASN A 432 14.73 -3.29 -19.48
CA ASN A 432 14.28 -3.77 -20.79
C ASN A 432 15.48 -4.12 -21.66
N ASP A 433 15.24 -4.92 -22.70
CA ASP A 433 16.27 -5.21 -23.70
C ASP A 433 16.70 -3.92 -24.42
N GLY A 434 18.00 -3.75 -24.65
CA GLY A 434 18.51 -2.57 -25.32
C GLY A 434 20.00 -2.31 -25.07
N TYR A 435 20.48 -1.14 -25.49
CA TYR A 435 21.86 -0.71 -25.24
C TYR A 435 22.03 -0.12 -23.84
N TYR A 436 23.04 -0.59 -23.13
CA TYR A 436 23.43 -0.13 -21.80
C TYR A 436 24.89 0.31 -21.78
N TRP A 437 25.19 1.33 -20.98
CA TRP A 437 26.54 1.74 -20.66
C TRP A 437 27.01 1.04 -19.38
N ILE A 438 28.08 0.24 -19.45
CA ILE A 438 28.63 -0.45 -18.29
C ILE A 438 29.57 0.50 -17.53
N SER A 439 29.17 0.91 -16.33
CA SER A 439 29.90 1.88 -15.52
C SER A 439 30.81 1.22 -14.48
N GLN A 440 30.51 -0.01 -14.04
CA GLN A 440 31.32 -0.71 -13.04
C GLN A 440 31.23 -2.23 -13.17
N ILE A 441 32.35 -2.92 -12.92
CA ILE A 441 32.44 -4.39 -13.00
C ILE A 441 33.20 -4.93 -11.78
N TYR A 442 32.51 -5.71 -10.96
CA TYR A 442 33.10 -6.47 -9.86
C TYR A 442 33.38 -7.90 -10.30
N SER A 443 32.42 -8.55 -10.94
CA SER A 443 32.51 -9.94 -11.35
C SER A 443 31.55 -10.28 -12.51
N ALA A 444 31.52 -11.55 -12.94
CA ALA A 444 30.51 -12.03 -13.89
C ALA A 444 29.11 -12.06 -13.27
N THR A 445 29.03 -12.14 -11.94
CA THR A 445 27.78 -12.16 -11.18
C THR A 445 27.38 -10.83 -10.56
N GLU A 446 28.22 -9.80 -10.69
CA GLU A 446 27.94 -8.45 -10.20
C GLU A 446 28.65 -7.39 -11.06
N PHE A 447 27.87 -6.69 -11.87
CA PHE A 447 28.29 -5.48 -12.58
C PHE A 447 27.13 -4.49 -12.67
N TYR A 448 27.44 -3.23 -12.98
CA TYR A 448 26.48 -2.14 -12.95
C TYR A 448 26.46 -1.42 -14.29
N ALA A 449 25.24 -1.14 -14.75
CA ALA A 449 25.03 -0.44 -16.00
C ALA A 449 23.75 0.40 -15.95
N PHE A 450 23.67 1.40 -16.81
CA PHE A 450 22.45 2.19 -17.01
C PHE A 450 22.12 2.26 -18.50
N PRO A 451 20.83 2.45 -18.88
CA PRO A 451 20.45 2.54 -20.29
C PRO A 451 21.26 3.61 -21.01
N TYR A 452 21.79 3.29 -22.20
CA TYR A 452 22.65 4.21 -22.94
C TYR A 452 21.93 5.54 -23.27
N SER A 453 20.62 5.47 -23.51
CA SER A 453 19.74 6.62 -23.72
C SER A 453 19.69 7.60 -22.53
N HIS A 454 20.08 7.16 -21.32
CA HIS A 454 20.09 8.00 -20.12
C HIS A 454 21.44 8.71 -19.89
N ARG A 455 22.43 8.54 -20.78
CA ARG A 455 23.77 9.13 -20.63
C ARG A 455 23.74 10.65 -20.52
N ASP A 456 23.01 11.32 -21.40
CA ASP A 456 22.92 12.79 -21.37
C ASP A 456 22.19 13.29 -20.12
N THR A 457 21.16 12.55 -19.68
CA THR A 457 20.44 12.83 -18.43
C THR A 457 21.34 12.68 -17.21
N PHE A 458 22.17 11.63 -17.16
CA PHE A 458 23.17 11.42 -16.11
C PHE A 458 24.18 12.58 -16.05
N ASP A 459 24.70 13.00 -17.21
CA ASP A 459 25.62 14.12 -17.30
C ASP A 459 24.94 15.44 -16.88
N GLY A 460 23.65 15.61 -17.21
CA GLY A 460 22.81 16.72 -16.74
C GLY A 460 22.70 16.77 -15.22
N VAL A 461 22.35 15.65 -14.57
CA VAL A 461 22.25 15.56 -13.10
C VAL A 461 23.60 15.87 -12.43
N CYS A 462 24.72 15.39 -12.99
CA CYS A 462 26.05 15.71 -12.47
C CYS A 462 26.35 17.21 -12.55
N LYS A 463 25.94 17.89 -13.64
CA LYS A 463 26.08 19.35 -13.79
C LYS A 463 25.18 20.11 -12.81
N ASP A 464 23.95 19.66 -12.61
CA ASP A 464 23.00 20.29 -11.70
C ASP A 464 23.44 20.17 -10.23
N LEU A 465 23.93 18.99 -9.83
CA LEU A 465 24.55 18.77 -8.52
C LEU A 465 25.71 19.74 -8.30
N LYS A 466 26.61 19.85 -9.29
CA LYS A 466 27.72 20.79 -9.24
C LYS A 466 27.26 22.23 -9.10
N ALA A 467 26.37 22.70 -9.98
CA ALA A 467 25.86 24.06 -9.95
C ALA A 467 25.19 24.40 -8.61
N TYR A 468 24.51 23.43 -7.99
CA TYR A 468 23.94 23.60 -6.67
C TYR A 468 25.00 23.69 -5.58
N TYR A 469 25.86 22.68 -5.42
CA TYR A 469 26.81 22.65 -4.29
C TYR A 469 27.94 23.68 -4.41
N ASP A 470 28.33 24.07 -5.63
CA ASP A 470 29.28 25.18 -5.85
C ASP A 470 28.71 26.53 -5.38
N SER A 471 27.40 26.65 -5.13
CA SER A 471 26.81 27.88 -4.55
C SER A 471 26.90 27.94 -3.01
N PHE A 472 27.30 26.85 -2.35
CA PHE A 472 27.37 26.72 -0.89
C PHE A 472 28.79 26.41 -0.39
N VAL A 473 29.82 26.87 -1.10
CA VAL A 473 31.21 26.62 -0.72
C VAL A 473 31.47 27.14 0.70
N ASN A 474 31.93 26.24 1.59
CA ASN A 474 32.16 26.45 3.02
C ASN A 474 30.91 26.60 3.92
N ASP A 475 29.71 26.31 3.41
CA ASP A 475 28.52 26.27 4.24
C ASP A 475 28.47 24.99 5.09
N GLN A 476 28.72 25.14 6.39
CA GLN A 476 28.71 24.02 7.34
C GLN A 476 27.31 23.44 7.58
N SER A 477 26.24 24.15 7.18
CA SER A 477 24.86 23.64 7.30
C SER A 477 24.62 22.40 6.45
N LEU A 478 25.40 22.21 5.38
CA LEU A 478 25.34 21.04 4.52
C LEU A 478 26.09 19.82 5.07
N ASN A 479 26.77 19.93 6.21
CA ASN A 479 27.48 18.78 6.78
C ASN A 479 26.50 17.70 7.26
N VAL A 480 26.83 16.44 6.99
CA VAL A 480 26.08 15.31 7.53
C VAL A 480 26.44 15.13 9.01
N THR A 481 25.50 15.47 9.90
CA THR A 481 25.68 15.41 11.37
C THR A 481 25.46 14.01 11.93
N VAL A 482 24.62 13.21 11.25
CA VAL A 482 24.27 11.84 11.64
C VAL A 482 24.65 10.90 10.50
N ILE A 483 25.58 10.00 10.78
CA ILE A 483 26.16 9.08 9.81
C ILE A 483 25.67 7.68 10.14
N LEU A 484 24.66 7.24 9.41
CA LEU A 484 24.08 5.92 9.51
C LEU A 484 24.13 5.23 8.16
N ASP A 485 24.21 3.91 8.19
CA ASP A 485 24.08 3.09 7.01
C ASP A 485 22.72 3.36 6.34
N GLY A 486 22.67 3.30 5.02
CA GLY A 486 21.49 3.63 4.22
C GLY A 486 21.22 5.12 4.02
N ASN A 487 21.94 6.04 4.70
CA ASN A 487 21.77 7.47 4.45
C ASN A 487 22.20 7.84 3.02
N LEU A 488 21.31 8.53 2.30
CA LEU A 488 21.62 9.14 1.01
C LEU A 488 22.30 10.49 1.24
N CYS A 489 23.43 10.71 0.60
CA CYS A 489 24.26 11.90 0.72
C CYS A 489 24.80 12.31 -0.66
N ALA A 490 25.50 13.43 -0.70
CA ALA A 490 26.39 13.78 -1.81
C ALA A 490 27.85 13.76 -1.33
N ILE A 491 28.76 13.53 -2.26
CA ILE A 491 30.20 13.72 -2.05
C ILE A 491 30.77 14.55 -3.21
N GLN A 492 31.85 15.27 -2.93
CA GLN A 492 32.68 15.86 -3.97
C GLN A 492 33.84 14.92 -4.30
N GLN A 493 34.04 14.62 -5.58
CA GLN A 493 35.24 13.92 -6.05
C GLN A 493 35.81 14.70 -7.24
N SER A 494 37.01 15.26 -7.04
CA SER A 494 37.63 16.22 -7.97
C SER A 494 36.71 17.43 -8.21
N ASP A 495 36.34 17.73 -9.46
CA ASP A 495 35.48 18.85 -9.84
C ASP A 495 33.99 18.51 -9.90
N LYS A 496 33.61 17.26 -9.59
CA LYS A 496 32.24 16.72 -9.71
C LYS A 496 31.64 16.32 -8.38
N TYR A 497 30.31 16.30 -8.35
CA TYR A 497 29.52 15.85 -7.22
C TYR A 497 28.76 14.58 -7.60
N TYR A 498 28.66 13.66 -6.65
CA TYR A 498 28.02 12.37 -6.84
C TYR A 498 27.07 12.06 -5.70
N ARG A 499 25.92 11.45 -6.03
CA ARG A 499 25.02 10.91 -5.02
C ARG A 499 25.54 9.57 -4.53
N VAL A 500 25.52 9.40 -3.22
CA VAL A 500 26.02 8.19 -2.57
C VAL A 500 25.08 7.70 -1.50
N ILE A 501 25.07 6.39 -1.28
CA ILE A 501 24.46 5.80 -0.10
C ILE A 501 25.55 5.25 0.83
N ILE A 502 25.45 5.57 2.11
CA ILE A 502 26.38 5.04 3.13
C ILE A 502 26.12 3.54 3.27
N ARG A 503 27.16 2.71 3.11
CA ARG A 503 27.06 1.26 3.22
C ARG A 503 27.37 0.77 4.62
N ARG A 504 28.53 1.20 5.14
CA ARG A 504 28.97 0.89 6.49
C ARG A 504 30.03 1.87 6.95
N ARG A 505 30.14 2.01 8.26
CA ARG A 505 31.26 2.71 8.90
C ARG A 505 32.50 1.83 8.93
N GLU A 506 33.62 2.35 8.44
CA GLU A 506 34.94 1.69 8.50
C GLU A 506 35.73 2.15 9.74
N SER A 507 35.55 3.41 10.16
CA SER A 507 36.12 3.96 11.40
C SER A 507 35.31 5.16 11.91
N GLN A 508 35.76 5.82 12.99
CA GLN A 508 35.13 7.07 13.45
C GLN A 508 35.13 8.17 12.37
N SER A 509 36.11 8.17 11.48
CA SER A 509 36.32 9.22 10.48
C SER A 509 36.19 8.75 9.03
N LYS A 510 35.98 7.45 8.77
CA LYS A 510 35.83 6.90 7.42
C LYS A 510 34.58 6.04 7.28
N VAL A 511 33.97 6.13 6.11
CA VAL A 511 32.80 5.33 5.72
C VAL A 511 32.99 4.75 4.32
N LEU A 512 32.48 3.54 4.12
CA LEU A 512 32.28 2.98 2.79
C LEU A 512 30.96 3.52 2.24
N VAL A 513 31.00 4.11 1.05
CA VAL A 513 29.84 4.63 0.34
C VAL A 513 29.73 4.00 -1.04
N LYS A 514 28.50 3.84 -1.54
CA LYS A 514 28.23 3.42 -2.91
C LYS A 514 27.71 4.58 -3.73
N LEU A 515 28.34 4.88 -4.86
CA LEU A 515 27.85 5.87 -5.82
C LEU A 515 26.62 5.28 -6.53
N ILE A 516 25.44 5.78 -6.19
CA ILE A 516 24.18 5.16 -6.64
C ILE A 516 23.94 5.33 -8.15
N ASP A 517 24.67 6.24 -8.80
CA ASP A 517 24.53 6.53 -10.23
C ASP A 517 25.63 5.92 -11.09
N ARG A 518 26.64 5.29 -10.46
CA ARG A 518 27.79 4.67 -11.15
C ARG A 518 28.05 3.22 -10.72
N GLY A 519 27.61 2.86 -9.52
CA GLY A 519 27.66 1.50 -8.98
C GLY A 519 28.94 1.18 -8.21
N ASP A 520 29.98 2.02 -8.30
CA ASP A 520 31.23 1.84 -7.57
C ASP A 520 31.11 2.17 -6.08
N GLU A 521 31.86 1.43 -5.27
CA GLU A 521 31.99 1.63 -3.83
C GLU A 521 33.38 2.19 -3.50
N ILE A 522 33.42 3.23 -2.67
CA ILE A 522 34.65 3.92 -2.28
C ILE A 522 34.62 4.26 -0.79
N ILE A 523 35.81 4.38 -0.20
CA ILE A 523 35.95 4.84 1.18
C ILE A 523 36.22 6.34 1.16
N VAL A 524 35.41 7.11 1.88
CA VAL A 524 35.55 8.57 2.03
C VAL A 524 35.65 8.96 3.50
N HIS A 525 36.25 10.12 3.76
CA HIS A 525 36.23 10.72 5.08
C HIS A 525 34.84 11.27 5.40
N THR A 526 34.42 11.23 6.66
CA THR A 526 33.08 11.66 7.07
C THR A 526 32.82 13.15 6.83
N SER A 527 33.87 13.97 6.80
CA SER A 527 33.78 15.40 6.46
C SER A 527 33.57 15.69 4.97
N GLU A 528 33.68 14.67 4.10
CA GLU A 528 33.41 14.80 2.66
C GLU A 528 31.93 14.59 2.33
N LEU A 529 31.13 14.13 3.30
CA LEU A 529 29.71 13.88 3.15
C LEU A 529 28.91 15.19 3.26
N LEU A 530 28.11 15.46 2.25
CA LEU A 530 27.17 16.56 2.18
C LEU A 530 25.73 16.05 2.25
N GLN A 531 24.87 16.78 2.95
CA GLN A 531 23.44 16.54 2.97
C GLN A 531 22.89 16.66 1.55
N ILE A 532 22.05 15.69 1.17
CA ILE A 532 21.42 15.70 -0.14
C ILE A 532 20.16 16.58 -0.13
N ASP A 533 20.06 17.49 -1.08
CA ASP A 533 18.84 18.28 -1.24
C ASP A 533 17.68 17.41 -1.75
N ASN A 534 16.46 17.74 -1.31
CA ASN A 534 15.26 17.00 -1.66
C ASN A 534 15.04 16.85 -3.18
N LYS A 535 15.43 17.85 -3.99
CA LYS A 535 15.26 17.76 -5.45
C LYS A 535 16.16 16.70 -6.09
N PHE A 536 17.27 16.34 -5.44
CA PHE A 536 18.19 15.31 -5.92
C PHE A 536 17.93 13.95 -5.28
N SER A 537 17.35 13.89 -4.09
CA SER A 537 17.00 12.62 -3.44
C SER A 537 15.82 11.90 -4.11
N THR A 538 14.96 12.65 -4.82
CA THR A 538 13.82 12.10 -5.58
C THR A 538 14.20 11.59 -6.96
N ILE A 539 15.41 11.88 -7.44
CA ILE A 539 15.86 11.38 -8.74
C ILE A 539 16.15 9.87 -8.62
N PRO A 540 15.60 9.01 -9.49
CA PRO A 540 16.03 7.62 -9.66
C PRO A 540 17.55 7.41 -9.66
N ALA A 541 18.06 6.40 -8.99
CA ALA A 541 19.43 5.91 -9.19
C ALA A 541 19.59 5.44 -10.64
N PHE A 542 20.69 5.83 -11.31
CA PHE A 542 20.85 5.53 -12.73
C PHE A 542 21.22 4.07 -13.00
N VAL A 543 22.13 3.51 -12.19
CA VAL A 543 22.64 2.16 -12.45
C VAL A 543 21.75 1.08 -11.88
N GLN A 544 21.66 -0.02 -12.61
CA GLN A 544 21.02 -1.26 -12.20
C GLN A 544 22.08 -2.35 -12.01
N PRO A 545 21.90 -3.26 -11.03
CA PRO A 545 22.77 -4.40 -10.83
C PRO A 545 22.46 -5.52 -11.84
N PHE A 546 23.50 -6.06 -12.47
CA PHE A 546 23.41 -7.10 -13.47
C PHE A 546 24.35 -8.26 -13.18
N ARG A 547 23.98 -9.43 -13.70
CA ARG A 547 24.79 -10.64 -13.70
C ARG A 547 24.65 -11.37 -15.03
N LEU A 548 25.71 -12.04 -15.47
CA LEU A 548 25.63 -12.92 -16.62
C LEU A 548 24.75 -14.13 -16.28
N HIS A 549 23.71 -14.36 -17.09
CA HIS A 549 22.86 -15.53 -17.00
C HIS A 549 23.69 -16.81 -17.16
N HIS A 550 23.37 -17.83 -16.37
CA HIS A 550 24.10 -19.09 -16.19
C HIS A 550 25.51 -18.99 -15.56
N CYS A 551 25.95 -17.82 -15.10
CA CYS A 551 27.18 -17.70 -14.30
C CYS A 551 26.87 -17.64 -12.79
N ASP A 552 27.71 -18.30 -12.01
CA ASP A 552 27.73 -18.33 -10.56
C ASP A 552 29.09 -17.85 -10.02
N GLU A 553 29.30 -17.95 -8.71
CA GLU A 553 30.51 -17.43 -8.07
C GLU A 553 31.78 -18.20 -8.46
N SER A 554 31.67 -19.47 -8.87
CA SER A 554 32.81 -20.31 -9.24
C SER A 554 33.52 -19.82 -10.51
N GLN A 555 32.80 -19.16 -11.42
CA GLN A 555 33.37 -18.62 -12.66
C GLN A 555 34.02 -17.22 -12.46
N ASN A 556 33.95 -16.63 -11.26
CA ASN A 556 34.51 -15.30 -10.97
C ASN A 556 36.04 -15.33 -10.72
N SER A 557 36.79 -15.98 -11.60
CA SER A 557 38.26 -15.97 -11.52
C SER A 557 38.83 -14.59 -11.84
N ALA A 558 40.01 -14.27 -11.31
CA ALA A 558 40.69 -13.00 -11.61
C ALA A 558 40.93 -12.78 -13.12
N ASN A 559 41.12 -13.87 -13.88
CA ASN A 559 41.26 -13.82 -15.34
C ASN A 559 39.95 -13.42 -16.02
N VAL A 560 38.83 -14.05 -15.64
CA VAL A 560 37.49 -13.69 -16.14
C VAL A 560 37.19 -12.24 -15.83
N ILE A 561 37.40 -11.80 -14.58
CA ILE A 561 37.16 -10.40 -14.17
C ILE A 561 38.01 -9.42 -15.02
N ARG A 562 39.28 -9.72 -15.25
CA ARG A 562 40.16 -8.91 -16.10
C ARG A 562 39.66 -8.85 -17.55
N GLN A 563 39.18 -9.97 -18.08
CA GLN A 563 38.62 -10.03 -19.42
C GLN A 563 37.31 -9.24 -19.53
N LEU A 564 36.40 -9.37 -18.56
CA LEU A 564 35.17 -8.59 -18.48
C LEU A 564 35.48 -7.09 -18.45
N LYS A 565 36.41 -6.66 -17.59
CA LYS A 565 36.85 -5.26 -17.54
C LYS A 565 37.38 -4.76 -18.89
N LYS A 566 38.17 -5.58 -19.58
CA LYS A 566 38.70 -5.22 -20.91
C LYS A 566 37.61 -5.08 -21.97
N LEU A 567 36.58 -5.94 -21.94
CA LEU A 567 35.55 -5.99 -22.97
C LEU A 567 34.38 -5.04 -22.71
N LEU A 568 34.05 -4.79 -21.45
CA LEU A 568 32.80 -4.14 -21.07
C LEU A 568 32.99 -2.78 -20.40
N PHE A 569 34.05 -2.56 -19.62
CA PHE A 569 34.15 -1.36 -18.79
C PHE A 569 34.16 -0.08 -19.64
N ASN A 570 33.26 0.86 -19.34
CA ASN A 570 33.05 2.08 -20.12
C ASN A 570 32.78 1.82 -21.60
N GLN A 571 32.06 0.73 -21.91
CA GLN A 571 31.56 0.42 -23.25
C GLN A 571 30.04 0.37 -23.24
N SER A 572 29.45 0.66 -24.40
CA SER A 572 28.04 0.37 -24.67
C SER A 572 27.89 -1.06 -25.18
N VAL A 573 27.01 -1.84 -24.59
CA VAL A 573 26.68 -3.21 -25.02
C VAL A 573 25.19 -3.42 -25.09
N TYR A 574 24.75 -4.38 -25.90
CA TYR A 574 23.35 -4.74 -25.95
C TYR A 574 23.08 -5.81 -24.88
N ILE A 575 22.08 -5.58 -24.05
CA ILE A 575 21.69 -6.45 -22.93
C ILE A 575 20.29 -6.97 -23.20
N THR A 576 20.10 -8.28 -23.04
CA THR A 576 18.79 -8.95 -23.05
C THR A 576 18.51 -9.54 -21.67
N ARG A 577 17.36 -9.20 -21.09
CA ARG A 577 16.95 -9.69 -19.78
C ARG A 577 16.47 -11.13 -19.84
N GLN A 578 17.02 -11.98 -18.99
CA GLN A 578 16.73 -13.43 -18.98
C GLN A 578 15.75 -13.85 -17.87
N GLY A 579 15.45 -12.98 -16.90
CA GLY A 579 14.53 -13.30 -15.82
C GLY A 579 14.45 -12.26 -14.70
N SER A 580 13.84 -12.64 -13.60
CA SER A 580 13.78 -11.87 -12.35
C SER A 580 15.15 -11.81 -11.67
N MET A 581 15.33 -10.88 -10.73
CA MET A 581 16.60 -10.74 -10.01
C MET A 581 16.99 -12.05 -9.32
N ILE A 582 18.28 -12.34 -9.30
CA ILE A 582 18.89 -13.46 -8.58
C ILE A 582 19.99 -12.88 -7.70
N ASN A 583 19.94 -13.11 -6.38
CA ASN A 583 20.85 -12.48 -5.40
C ASN A 583 21.00 -10.96 -5.59
N GLY A 584 19.90 -10.26 -5.90
CA GLY A 584 19.89 -8.80 -6.05
C GLY A 584 20.47 -8.24 -7.36
N SER A 585 20.74 -9.09 -8.36
CA SER A 585 21.19 -8.66 -9.70
C SER A 585 20.31 -9.26 -10.80
N TYR A 586 20.03 -8.48 -11.86
CA TYR A 586 19.24 -8.95 -13.00
C TYR A 586 20.07 -9.91 -13.88
N PRO A 587 19.61 -11.16 -14.11
CA PRO A 587 20.29 -12.08 -15.01
C PRO A 587 20.08 -11.65 -16.46
N VAL A 588 21.20 -11.52 -17.17
CA VAL A 588 21.21 -11.01 -18.55
C VAL A 588 22.12 -11.80 -19.48
N GLU A 589 21.78 -11.77 -20.76
CA GLU A 589 22.70 -12.07 -21.83
C GLU A 589 23.31 -10.76 -22.35
N VAL A 590 24.63 -10.72 -22.50
CA VAL A 590 25.36 -9.56 -23.02
C VAL A 590 25.84 -9.87 -24.43
N ILE A 591 25.36 -9.09 -25.39
CA ILE A 591 25.73 -9.18 -26.80
C ILE A 591 26.75 -8.07 -27.11
N LEU A 592 27.94 -8.49 -27.53
CA LEU A 592 29.02 -7.59 -27.92
C LEU A 592 28.78 -7.03 -29.33
N SER A 593 29.53 -5.99 -29.71
CA SER A 593 29.42 -5.35 -31.04
C SER A 593 29.69 -6.30 -32.21
N ASN A 594 30.43 -7.39 -31.99
CA ASN A 594 30.65 -8.45 -32.98
C ASN A 594 29.52 -9.50 -33.03
N GLN A 595 28.36 -9.22 -32.42
CA GLN A 595 27.19 -10.10 -32.33
C GLN A 595 27.43 -11.42 -31.59
N GLN A 596 28.53 -11.52 -30.82
CA GLN A 596 28.80 -12.69 -29.99
C GLN A 596 28.24 -12.49 -28.58
N SER A 597 27.73 -13.60 -28.03
CA SER A 597 27.28 -13.69 -26.63
C SER A 597 28.49 -13.82 -25.71
N LEU A 598 28.71 -12.82 -24.87
CA LEU A 598 29.78 -12.83 -23.88
C LEU A 598 29.60 -13.97 -22.88
N ASN A 599 28.35 -14.27 -22.50
CA ASN A 599 28.03 -15.36 -21.57
C ASN A 599 28.60 -16.69 -22.06
N LYS A 600 28.43 -17.01 -23.36
CA LYS A 600 28.96 -18.24 -23.96
C LYS A 600 30.49 -18.27 -23.97
N MET A 601 31.14 -17.12 -24.17
CA MET A 601 32.61 -17.03 -24.14
C MET A 601 33.17 -17.27 -22.74
N ILE A 602 32.48 -16.80 -21.70
CA ILE A 602 32.91 -16.99 -20.30
C ILE A 602 32.67 -18.44 -19.84
N LEU A 603 31.54 -19.05 -20.21
CA LEU A 603 31.23 -20.44 -19.83
C LEU A 603 32.16 -21.49 -20.45
N GLN A 604 32.93 -21.13 -21.47
CA GLN A 604 33.91 -22.02 -22.13
C GLN A 604 35.30 -21.97 -21.50
N GLN A 605 35.52 -21.09 -20.51
CA GLN A 605 36.76 -20.95 -19.75
C GLN A 605 36.62 -21.56 -18.37
#